data_AF-A0A7J4E3K3-F1
#
_entry.id   AF-A0A7J4E3K3-F1
#
_cell.length_a   1.000
_cell.length_b   1.000
_cell.length_c   1.000
_cell.angle_alpha   90.00
_cell.angle_beta   90.00
_cell.angle_gamma   90.00
#
_symmetry.space_group_name_H-M   'P 1'
#
loop_
_entity.id
_entity.type
_entity.pdbx_description
1 polymer ?
#
loop_
_entity_poly.entity_id
_entity_poly.type
_entity_poly.pdbx_seq_one_letter_code
_entity_poly.pdbx_strand_id
1 'polypeptide(L)'
;MKAFALRDLPKEELLGPGHRLCAGCAQPTAVRMLTKVLRGPVVIVETTGCLEVSTTIYPQTAWKVPWAHIAFENGAAVASGLEAGYKALMKKGLLDKKIDVIAIGGDGGSFDIGLQAISGALERGHDFVYICFDNEAYMNCLSTSSLIMTKDGLKQITEVRVGDEVYAFELASHKLVLKKCTGVFDNGVRDVYEVATLHHAIKATPNHPFLVLKRSGGGGNKLVWKTLSEL
;
A
#
# COMPACT_ATOMS: atom_id res chain seq x y z
N MET A 1 -13.39 23.17 20.80
CA MET A 1 -12.27 22.40 20.19
C MET A 1 -11.22 23.38 19.71
N LYS A 2 -9.93 23.14 19.96
CA LYS A 2 -8.86 23.92 19.30
C LYS A 2 -8.95 23.64 17.80
N ALA A 3 -8.90 24.69 16.98
CA ALA A 3 -8.78 24.53 15.53
C ALA A 3 -7.46 23.83 15.23
N PHE A 4 -7.52 22.72 14.50
CA PHE A 4 -6.36 21.94 14.09
C PHE A 4 -5.90 22.44 12.73
N ALA A 5 -4.66 22.90 12.62
CA ALA A 5 -4.09 23.39 11.36
C ALA A 5 -3.02 22.42 10.85
N LEU A 6 -2.68 22.52 9.56
CA LEU A 6 -1.67 21.66 8.93
C LEU A 6 -0.31 21.71 9.64
N ARG A 7 0.05 22.88 10.19
CA ARG A 7 1.28 23.08 10.98
C ARG A 7 1.32 22.31 12.29
N ASP A 8 0.17 21.85 12.78
CA ASP A 8 0.03 21.14 14.04
C ASP A 8 0.19 19.61 13.86
N LEU A 9 0.28 19.13 12.62
CA LEU A 9 0.53 17.71 12.34
C LEU A 9 1.96 17.31 12.74
N PRO A 10 2.15 16.10 13.30
CA PRO A 10 3.46 15.53 13.51
C PRO A 10 4.29 15.52 12.22
N LYS A 11 5.54 15.97 12.33
CA LYS A 11 6.52 15.92 11.22
C LYS A 11 7.05 14.52 10.96
N GLU A 12 6.97 13.64 11.95
CA GLU A 12 7.37 12.26 11.83
C GLU A 12 6.52 11.53 10.78
N GLU A 13 7.18 10.64 10.04
CA GLU A 13 6.57 9.80 9.01
C GLU A 13 6.80 8.35 9.40
N LEU A 14 5.73 7.68 9.83
CA LEU A 14 5.73 6.27 10.25
C LEU A 14 5.46 5.31 9.09
N LEU A 15 4.98 5.83 7.95
CA LEU A 15 5.14 5.20 6.65
C LEU A 15 6.34 5.87 5.95
N GLY A 16 7.43 5.12 5.81
CA GLY A 16 8.65 5.55 5.16
C GLY A 16 8.52 5.71 3.65
N PRO A 17 9.42 6.50 3.03
CA PRO A 17 9.55 6.54 1.57
C PRO A 17 10.08 5.20 1.04
N GLY A 18 9.88 4.95 -0.26
CA GLY A 18 10.45 3.76 -0.93
C GLY A 18 9.48 2.58 -1.13
N HIS A 19 8.17 2.83 -1.14
CA HIS A 19 7.16 1.84 -1.52
C HIS A 19 6.89 1.86 -3.04
N ARG A 20 6.33 0.78 -3.60
CA ARG A 20 6.06 0.61 -5.04
C ARG A 20 4.63 0.93 -5.47
N LEU A 21 3.87 1.65 -4.65
CA LEU A 21 2.53 2.15 -5.02
C LEU A 21 2.62 3.07 -6.25
N CYS A 22 1.59 3.03 -7.09
CA CYS A 22 1.53 3.82 -8.32
C CYS A 22 1.73 5.32 -8.05
N ALA A 23 2.30 6.04 -9.03
CA ALA A 23 2.37 7.49 -8.97
C ALA A 23 0.95 8.09 -8.88
N GLY A 24 0.69 8.89 -7.85
CA GLY A 24 -0.63 9.45 -7.58
C GLY A 24 -1.60 8.52 -6.84
N CYS A 25 -1.14 7.35 -6.37
CA CYS A 25 -1.96 6.48 -5.52
C CYS A 25 -2.40 7.21 -4.24
N ALA A 26 -3.68 7.07 -3.88
CA ALA A 26 -4.25 7.69 -2.69
C ALA A 26 -3.95 6.91 -1.39
N GLN A 27 -3.81 5.57 -1.47
CA GLN A 27 -3.54 4.72 -0.30
C GLN A 27 -2.33 5.16 0.54
N PRO A 28 -1.13 5.42 -0.02
CA PRO A 28 0.01 5.84 0.80
C PRO A 28 -0.23 7.20 1.44
N THR A 29 -0.93 8.11 0.76
CA THR A 29 -1.28 9.42 1.32
C THR A 29 -2.24 9.27 2.50
N ALA A 30 -3.26 8.41 2.37
CA ALA A 30 -4.21 8.14 3.43
C ALA A 30 -3.53 7.50 4.65
N VAL A 31 -2.65 6.52 4.45
CA VAL A 31 -1.88 5.88 5.53
C VAL A 31 -0.90 6.84 6.20
N ARG A 32 -0.24 7.72 5.43
CA ARG A 32 0.60 8.79 6.00
C ARG A 32 -0.20 9.73 6.89
N MET A 33 -1.45 10.04 6.55
CA MET A 33 -2.32 10.84 7.39
C MET A 33 -2.84 10.06 8.61
N LEU A 34 -3.21 8.79 8.43
CA LEU A 34 -3.61 7.89 9.52
C LEU A 34 -2.52 7.79 10.60
N THR A 35 -1.27 7.59 10.18
CA THR A 35 -0.16 7.43 11.11
C THR A 35 0.17 8.71 11.90
N LYS A 36 -0.26 9.89 11.43
CA LYS A 36 -0.09 11.17 12.13
C LYS A 36 -1.07 11.39 13.28
N VAL A 37 -2.12 10.57 13.38
CA VAL A 37 -3.16 10.72 14.42
C VAL A 37 -3.16 9.58 15.45
N LEU A 38 -2.13 8.73 15.43
CA LEU A 38 -1.95 7.66 16.40
C LEU A 38 -1.71 8.24 17.81
N ARG A 39 -2.37 7.67 18.81
CA ARG A 39 -2.37 8.19 20.20
C ARG A 39 -1.31 7.56 21.08
N GLY A 40 -0.81 6.38 20.70
CA GLY A 40 0.08 5.57 21.52
C GLY A 40 0.73 4.45 20.72
N PRO A 41 1.33 3.48 21.40
CA PRO A 41 1.84 2.27 20.76
C PRO A 41 0.74 1.60 19.94
N VAL A 42 1.05 1.27 18.69
CA VAL A 42 0.10 0.64 17.77
C VAL A 42 0.72 -0.60 17.17
N VAL A 43 -0.12 -1.56 16.82
CA VAL A 43 0.19 -2.57 15.81
C VAL A 43 -0.78 -2.44 14.64
N ILE A 44 -0.24 -2.48 13.42
CA ILE A 44 -1.03 -2.48 12.20
C ILE A 44 -1.07 -3.90 11.64
N VAL A 45 -2.26 -4.41 11.43
CA VAL A 45 -2.52 -5.67 10.72
C VAL A 45 -3.01 -5.31 9.34
N GLU A 46 -2.42 -5.91 8.32
CA GLU A 46 -2.79 -5.63 6.95
C GLU A 46 -3.09 -6.92 6.19
N THR A 47 -4.27 -6.98 5.59
CA THR A 47 -4.64 -8.07 4.68
C THR A 47 -3.90 -7.91 3.36
N THR A 48 -3.60 -9.02 2.69
CA THR A 48 -3.08 -9.02 1.31
C THR A 48 -3.85 -8.04 0.41
N GLY A 49 -3.15 -7.14 -0.27
CA GLY A 49 -3.74 -6.11 -1.12
C GLY A 49 -2.69 -5.12 -1.63
N CYS A 50 -3.11 -4.12 -2.42
CA CYS A 50 -2.19 -3.17 -3.05
C CYS A 50 -1.22 -2.50 -2.06
N LEU A 51 -1.74 -2.06 -0.90
CA LEU A 51 -0.95 -1.36 0.10
C LEU A 51 0.10 -2.30 0.70
N GLU A 52 -0.27 -3.51 1.10
CA GLU A 52 0.66 -4.53 1.61
C GLU A 52 1.75 -4.85 0.59
N VAL A 53 1.38 -5.39 -0.58
CA VAL A 53 2.36 -5.87 -1.56
C VAL A 53 3.32 -4.80 -2.01
N SER A 54 2.91 -3.52 -1.95
CA SER A 54 3.71 -2.40 -2.41
C SER A 54 4.54 -1.76 -1.30
N THR A 55 4.20 -1.98 -0.02
CA THR A 55 4.91 -1.41 1.13
C THR A 55 5.84 -2.40 1.82
N THR A 56 5.72 -3.71 1.56
CA THR A 56 6.48 -4.77 2.27
C THR A 56 7.16 -5.78 1.35
N ILE A 57 7.76 -5.29 0.26
CA ILE A 57 8.48 -6.14 -0.68
C ILE A 57 9.77 -6.63 -0.05
N TYR A 58 9.84 -7.94 0.18
CA TYR A 58 11.01 -8.58 0.78
C TYR A 58 12.34 -8.15 0.12
N PRO A 59 13.38 -7.80 0.90
CA PRO A 59 13.45 -7.79 2.37
C PRO A 59 13.08 -6.45 3.02
N GLN A 60 12.45 -5.54 2.28
CA GLN A 60 12.22 -4.16 2.67
C GLN A 60 10.82 -3.97 3.26
N THR A 61 10.68 -3.02 4.17
CA THR A 61 9.39 -2.54 4.68
C THR A 61 9.38 -1.02 4.74
N ALA A 62 8.27 -0.42 4.32
CA ALA A 62 8.01 1.00 4.51
C ALA A 62 7.44 1.30 5.91
N TRP A 63 7.04 0.30 6.69
CA TRP A 63 6.42 0.50 7.99
C TRP A 63 7.47 0.71 9.09
N LYS A 64 7.35 1.81 9.83
CA LYS A 64 8.19 2.12 11.01
C LYS A 64 7.48 1.87 12.34
N VAL A 65 6.34 1.21 12.29
CA VAL A 65 5.59 0.71 13.44
C VAL A 65 5.52 -0.81 13.36
N PRO A 66 5.26 -1.51 14.49
CA PRO A 66 4.92 -2.91 14.44
C PRO A 66 3.80 -3.16 13.43
N TRP A 67 4.08 -4.00 12.46
CA TRP A 67 3.20 -4.30 11.34
C TRP A 67 3.20 -5.81 11.08
N ALA A 68 2.05 -6.36 10.76
CA ALA A 68 1.87 -7.76 10.44
C ALA A 68 1.07 -7.94 9.15
N HIS A 69 1.69 -8.61 8.19
CA HIS A 69 0.98 -9.22 7.06
C HIS A 69 0.08 -10.33 7.58
N ILE A 70 -1.11 -10.44 7.01
CA ILE A 70 -1.89 -11.66 7.11
C ILE A 70 -2.65 -11.98 5.82
N ALA A 71 -3.27 -13.16 5.79
CA ALA A 71 -4.03 -13.64 4.66
C ALA A 71 -5.20 -12.71 4.35
N PHE A 72 -5.67 -12.79 3.12
CA PHE A 72 -6.61 -11.83 2.56
C PHE A 72 -7.96 -11.82 3.31
N GLU A 73 -8.37 -12.97 3.82
CA GLU A 73 -9.68 -13.22 4.40
C GLU A 73 -9.78 -12.97 5.91
N ASN A 74 -8.66 -12.80 6.64
CA ASN A 74 -8.67 -12.94 8.10
C ASN A 74 -8.10 -11.75 8.90
N GLY A 75 -7.93 -10.58 8.29
CA GLY A 75 -7.41 -9.37 8.95
C GLY A 75 -8.10 -9.03 10.28
N ALA A 76 -9.43 -9.03 10.30
CA ALA A 76 -10.21 -8.75 11.51
C ALA A 76 -10.12 -9.86 12.58
N ALA A 77 -9.94 -11.11 12.17
CA ALA A 77 -9.76 -12.23 13.09
C ALA A 77 -8.40 -12.15 13.79
N VAL A 78 -7.34 -11.76 13.07
CA VAL A 78 -6.02 -11.52 13.65
C VAL A 78 -6.02 -10.32 14.58
N ALA A 79 -6.64 -9.21 14.16
CA ALA A 79 -6.79 -8.04 15.01
C ALA A 79 -7.52 -8.37 16.33
N SER A 80 -8.58 -9.18 16.26
CA SER A 80 -9.26 -9.72 17.44
C SER A 80 -8.32 -10.52 18.36
N GLY A 81 -7.46 -11.37 17.78
CA GLY A 81 -6.48 -12.16 18.53
C GLY A 81 -5.40 -11.31 19.19
N LEU A 82 -4.90 -10.30 18.49
CA LEU A 82 -3.91 -9.34 19.04
C LEU A 82 -4.51 -8.53 20.18
N GLU A 83 -5.72 -7.97 20.01
CA GLU A 83 -6.41 -7.24 21.07
C GLU A 83 -6.61 -8.11 22.31
N ALA A 84 -7.14 -9.33 22.14
CA ALA A 84 -7.35 -10.25 23.24
C ALA A 84 -6.02 -10.64 23.92
N GLY A 85 -4.96 -10.84 23.14
CA GLY A 85 -3.61 -11.14 23.61
C GLY A 85 -3.03 -10.00 24.45
N TYR A 86 -3.07 -8.76 23.96
CA TYR A 86 -2.59 -7.60 24.70
C TYR A 86 -3.40 -7.35 25.97
N LYS A 87 -4.72 -7.52 25.92
CA LYS A 87 -5.60 -7.44 27.09
C LYS A 87 -5.22 -8.48 28.15
N ALA A 88 -4.91 -9.70 27.74
CA ALA A 88 -4.47 -10.75 28.65
C ALA A 88 -3.09 -10.44 29.27
N LEU A 89 -2.14 -9.92 28.48
CA LEU A 89 -0.81 -9.51 28.98
C LEU A 89 -0.89 -8.35 29.96
N MET A 90 -1.74 -7.35 29.68
CA MET A 90 -2.03 -6.26 30.62
C MET A 90 -2.62 -6.77 31.93
N LYS A 91 -3.60 -7.69 31.87
CA LYS A 91 -4.20 -8.29 33.08
C LYS A 91 -3.16 -9.04 33.94
N LYS A 92 -2.12 -9.60 33.31
CA LYS A 92 -1.01 -10.28 33.99
C LYS A 92 0.08 -9.33 34.49
N GLY A 93 -0.03 -8.02 34.24
CA GLY A 93 1.00 -7.04 34.59
C GLY A 93 2.26 -7.13 33.73
N LEU A 94 2.19 -7.78 32.55
CA LEU A 94 3.31 -7.94 31.62
C LEU A 94 3.38 -6.82 30.56
N LEU A 95 2.36 -5.96 30.52
CA LEU A 95 2.32 -4.74 29.71
C LEU A 95 1.85 -3.58 30.59
N ASP A 96 2.56 -2.47 30.49
CA ASP A 96 2.32 -1.22 31.22
C ASP A 96 1.39 -0.27 30.46
N LYS A 97 1.24 -0.46 29.14
CA LYS A 97 0.45 0.41 28.25
C LYS A 97 -0.50 -0.39 27.39
N LYS A 98 -1.67 0.20 27.13
CA LYS A 98 -2.60 -0.28 26.11
C LYS A 98 -1.97 -0.09 24.72
N ILE A 99 -2.00 -1.14 23.91
CA ILE A 99 -1.60 -1.12 22.50
C ILE A 99 -2.86 -0.97 21.66
N ASP A 100 -2.92 0.05 20.82
CA ASP A 100 -4.01 0.18 19.84
C ASP A 100 -3.78 -0.82 18.70
N VAL A 101 -4.84 -1.46 18.22
CA VAL A 101 -4.81 -2.39 17.08
C VAL A 101 -5.57 -1.75 15.92
N ILE A 102 -4.95 -1.72 14.74
CA ILE A 102 -5.59 -1.24 13.51
C ILE A 102 -5.49 -2.34 12.46
N ALA A 103 -6.63 -2.78 11.94
CA ALA A 103 -6.71 -3.64 10.77
C ALA A 103 -6.97 -2.80 9.52
N ILE A 104 -6.24 -3.06 8.45
CA ILE A 104 -6.39 -2.40 7.16
C ILE A 104 -6.65 -3.47 6.10
N GLY A 105 -7.68 -3.26 5.28
CA GLY A 105 -7.98 -4.09 4.11
C GLY A 105 -8.47 -3.27 2.93
N GLY A 106 -8.40 -3.84 1.73
CA GLY A 106 -9.07 -3.30 0.54
C GLY A 106 -10.57 -3.60 0.56
N ASP A 107 -11.31 -3.04 -0.39
CA ASP A 107 -12.72 -3.37 -0.68
C ASP A 107 -12.95 -4.89 -0.79
N GLY A 108 -12.14 -5.61 -1.56
CA GLY A 108 -12.26 -7.07 -1.69
C GLY A 108 -12.06 -7.83 -0.38
N GLY A 109 -11.12 -7.37 0.46
CA GLY A 109 -10.88 -7.93 1.79
C GLY A 109 -11.92 -7.52 2.83
N SER A 110 -12.77 -6.53 2.52
CA SER A 110 -13.73 -5.95 3.47
C SER A 110 -15.17 -6.34 3.18
N PHE A 111 -15.58 -6.23 1.91
CA PHE A 111 -16.95 -6.44 1.46
C PHE A 111 -17.23 -7.84 0.93
N ASP A 112 -16.18 -8.63 0.69
CA ASP A 112 -16.30 -9.98 0.11
C ASP A 112 -15.58 -11.00 1.00
N ILE A 113 -14.35 -11.41 0.66
CA ILE A 113 -13.70 -12.58 1.29
C ILE A 113 -13.47 -12.43 2.80
N GLY A 114 -13.21 -11.22 3.29
CA GLY A 114 -12.96 -10.96 4.72
C GLY A 114 -14.18 -10.51 5.52
N LEU A 115 -15.36 -10.38 4.89
CA LEU A 115 -16.58 -9.92 5.56
C LEU A 115 -16.94 -10.81 6.76
N GLN A 116 -16.77 -12.13 6.64
CA GLN A 116 -17.03 -13.07 7.73
C GLN A 116 -16.16 -12.78 8.97
N ALA A 117 -14.87 -12.49 8.76
CA ALA A 117 -13.95 -12.19 9.85
C ALA A 117 -14.31 -10.87 10.55
N ILE A 118 -14.71 -9.86 9.78
CA ILE A 118 -15.15 -8.56 10.29
C ILE A 118 -16.44 -8.72 11.09
N SER A 119 -17.45 -9.38 10.51
CA SER A 119 -18.73 -9.63 11.18
C SER A 119 -18.52 -10.38 12.49
N GLY A 120 -17.68 -11.42 12.51
CA GLY A 120 -17.40 -12.17 13.73
C GLY A 120 -16.66 -11.34 14.77
N ALA A 121 -15.74 -10.46 14.36
CA ALA A 121 -15.02 -9.58 15.27
C ALA A 121 -15.94 -8.53 15.94
N LEU A 122 -16.86 -7.96 15.15
CA LEU A 122 -17.87 -7.02 15.63
C LEU A 122 -18.87 -7.68 16.60
N GLU A 123 -19.36 -8.88 16.26
CA GLU A 123 -20.27 -9.66 17.13
C GLU A 123 -19.65 -9.94 18.50
N ARG A 124 -18.34 -10.19 18.56
CA ARG A 124 -17.60 -10.41 19.82
C ARG A 124 -17.25 -9.12 20.58
N GLY A 125 -17.49 -7.95 19.99
CA GLY A 125 -17.21 -6.66 20.62
C GLY A 125 -15.73 -6.40 20.88
N HIS A 126 -14.84 -6.82 19.97
CA HIS A 126 -13.41 -6.52 20.08
C HIS A 126 -13.12 -5.03 19.89
N ASP A 127 -12.13 -4.51 20.64
CA ASP A 127 -11.74 -3.10 20.65
C ASP A 127 -10.54 -2.84 19.73
N PHE A 128 -10.80 -2.72 18.43
CA PHE A 128 -9.81 -2.33 17.42
C PHE A 128 -10.46 -1.48 16.32
N VAL A 129 -9.64 -0.78 15.54
CA VAL A 129 -10.12 -0.01 14.37
C VAL A 129 -9.95 -0.85 13.11
N TYR A 130 -11.00 -1.01 12.33
CA TYR A 130 -10.93 -1.59 10.98
C TYR A 130 -11.06 -0.48 9.94
N ILE A 131 -10.17 -0.45 8.94
CA ILE A 131 -10.14 0.53 7.86
C ILE A 131 -10.26 -0.22 6.53
N CYS A 132 -11.31 0.08 5.78
CA CYS A 132 -11.43 -0.33 4.38
C CYS A 132 -10.89 0.78 3.47
N PHE A 133 -9.84 0.48 2.71
CA PHE A 133 -9.45 1.28 1.56
C PHE A 133 -10.25 0.85 0.34
N ASP A 134 -11.36 1.53 0.14
CA ASP A 134 -12.24 1.29 -0.99
C ASP A 134 -11.72 1.98 -2.25
N ASN A 135 -11.18 1.18 -3.17
CA ASN A 135 -10.81 1.61 -4.52
C ASN A 135 -11.72 0.95 -5.57
N GLU A 136 -12.86 0.40 -5.15
CA GLU A 136 -13.96 -0.15 -5.97
C GLU A 136 -13.56 -1.29 -6.93
N ALA A 137 -12.38 -1.89 -6.75
CA ALA A 137 -11.98 -3.09 -7.46
C ALA A 137 -10.82 -3.82 -6.75
N TYR A 138 -10.63 -5.09 -7.10
CA TYR A 138 -9.46 -5.87 -6.74
C TYR A 138 -8.20 -5.43 -7.52
N MET A 139 -7.72 -4.22 -7.25
CA MET A 139 -6.67 -3.54 -8.03
C MET A 139 -5.32 -4.25 -8.03
N ASN A 140 -5.04 -5.06 -7.01
CA ASN A 140 -3.79 -5.83 -6.95
C ASN A 140 -3.81 -7.05 -7.87
N CYS A 141 -4.99 -7.67 -8.01
CA CYS A 141 -5.16 -8.99 -8.60
C CYS A 141 -5.84 -8.87 -9.97
N LEU A 142 -5.16 -8.25 -10.94
CA LEU A 142 -5.62 -8.27 -12.33
C LEU A 142 -4.90 -9.37 -13.08
N SER A 143 -5.62 -10.44 -13.44
CA SER A 143 -5.12 -11.44 -14.38
C SER A 143 -5.04 -10.84 -15.78
N THR A 144 -4.22 -11.44 -16.65
CA THR A 144 -4.18 -11.09 -18.08
C THR A 144 -5.50 -11.30 -18.80
N SER A 145 -6.43 -12.06 -18.21
CA SER A 145 -7.80 -12.28 -18.69
C SER A 145 -8.83 -11.27 -18.18
N SER A 146 -8.44 -10.29 -17.35
CA SER A 146 -9.35 -9.28 -16.81
C SER A 146 -10.03 -8.52 -17.96
N LEU A 147 -11.34 -8.29 -17.87
CA LEU A 147 -12.10 -7.58 -18.89
C LEU A 147 -12.24 -6.10 -18.52
N ILE A 148 -11.86 -5.23 -19.45
CA ILE A 148 -11.97 -3.78 -19.35
C ILE A 148 -13.17 -3.33 -20.18
N MET A 149 -14.02 -2.51 -19.58
CA MET A 149 -15.16 -1.92 -20.28
C MET A 149 -14.68 -0.77 -21.16
N THR A 150 -14.79 -0.94 -22.46
CA THR A 150 -14.47 0.07 -23.48
C THR A 150 -15.76 0.56 -24.13
N LYS A 151 -15.66 1.66 -24.89
CA LYS A 151 -16.77 2.16 -25.72
C LYS A 151 -17.35 1.08 -26.65
N ASP A 152 -16.50 0.20 -27.18
CA ASP A 152 -16.86 -0.81 -28.17
C ASP A 152 -17.23 -2.17 -27.54
N GLY A 153 -17.30 -2.23 -26.20
CA GLY A 153 -17.63 -3.43 -25.44
C GLY A 153 -16.52 -3.86 -24.47
N LEU A 154 -16.66 -5.08 -23.93
CA LEU A 154 -15.65 -5.67 -23.04
C LEU A 154 -14.44 -6.13 -23.85
N LYS A 155 -13.24 -5.76 -23.39
CA LYS A 155 -11.96 -6.08 -24.03
C LYS A 155 -11.01 -6.67 -22.99
N GLN A 156 -10.19 -7.67 -23.34
CA GLN A 156 -9.22 -8.16 -22.36
C GLN A 156 -8.19 -7.06 -22.02
N ILE A 157 -7.71 -7.03 -20.79
CA ILE A 157 -6.74 -6.02 -20.31
C ILE A 157 -5.45 -6.04 -21.15
N THR A 158 -5.07 -7.22 -21.65
CA THR A 158 -3.93 -7.42 -22.56
C THR A 158 -4.17 -6.89 -23.98
N GLU A 159 -5.42 -6.63 -24.36
CA GLU A 159 -5.81 -6.12 -25.67
C GLU A 159 -6.02 -4.61 -25.67
N VAL A 160 -6.18 -3.97 -24.50
CA VAL A 160 -6.29 -2.51 -24.38
C VAL A 160 -5.04 -1.85 -24.98
N ARG A 161 -5.24 -0.77 -25.73
CA ARG A 161 -4.18 0.02 -26.38
C ARG A 161 -4.31 1.48 -26.00
N VAL A 162 -3.19 2.21 -26.08
CA VAL A 162 -3.19 3.67 -25.94
C VAL A 162 -4.12 4.27 -26.99
N GLY A 163 -5.02 5.14 -26.55
CA GLY A 163 -6.05 5.75 -27.38
C GLY A 163 -7.43 5.09 -27.28
N ASP A 164 -7.53 3.85 -26.79
CA ASP A 164 -8.82 3.20 -26.55
C ASP A 164 -9.67 4.03 -25.57
N GLU A 165 -10.96 4.21 -25.85
CA GLU A 165 -11.89 4.86 -24.93
C GLU A 165 -12.36 3.83 -23.90
N VAL A 166 -11.83 3.92 -22.68
CA VAL A 166 -12.17 3.06 -21.54
C VAL A 166 -13.12 3.79 -20.60
N TYR A 167 -14.07 3.07 -20.01
CA TYR A 167 -14.89 3.64 -18.96
C TYR A 167 -14.06 3.79 -17.69
N ALA A 168 -14.08 5.00 -17.14
CA ALA A 168 -13.45 5.35 -15.87
C ALA A 168 -14.50 5.99 -14.96
N PHE A 169 -14.38 5.77 -13.65
CA PHE A 169 -15.21 6.45 -12.68
C PHE A 169 -14.75 7.90 -12.48
N GLU A 170 -15.67 8.86 -12.63
CA GLU A 170 -15.40 10.27 -12.35
C GLU A 170 -15.93 10.64 -10.96
N LEU A 171 -15.01 10.87 -10.02
CA LEU A 171 -15.31 11.20 -8.62
C LEU A 171 -16.20 12.44 -8.45
N ALA A 172 -16.11 13.43 -9.34
CA ALA A 172 -16.90 14.67 -9.20
C ALA A 172 -18.39 14.48 -9.51
N SER A 173 -18.70 13.61 -10.48
CA SER A 173 -20.07 13.37 -10.94
C SER A 173 -20.66 12.05 -10.46
N HIS A 174 -19.83 11.16 -9.89
CA HIS A 174 -20.15 9.77 -9.56
C HIS A 174 -20.72 9.00 -10.75
N LYS A 175 -20.22 9.30 -11.96
CA LYS A 175 -20.63 8.63 -13.20
C LYS A 175 -19.46 7.94 -13.85
N LEU A 176 -19.78 6.86 -14.57
CA LEU A 176 -18.87 6.27 -15.53
C LEU A 176 -18.78 7.19 -16.75
N VAL A 177 -17.57 7.62 -17.08
CA VAL A 177 -17.28 8.46 -18.23
C VAL A 177 -16.24 7.78 -19.11
N LEU A 178 -16.33 7.96 -20.42
CA LEU A 178 -15.29 7.50 -21.32
C LEU A 178 -14.07 8.40 -21.21
N LYS A 179 -12.91 7.79 -20.94
CA LYS A 179 -11.60 8.45 -20.98
C LYS A 179 -10.69 7.68 -21.92
N LYS A 180 -9.81 8.40 -22.62
CA LYS A 180 -8.78 7.76 -23.43
C LYS A 180 -7.75 7.10 -22.54
N CYS A 181 -7.42 5.84 -22.81
CA CYS A 181 -6.27 5.16 -22.25
C CYS A 181 -5.00 5.92 -22.67
N THR A 182 -4.31 6.52 -21.71
CA THR A 182 -3.10 7.32 -21.96
C THR A 182 -1.81 6.50 -21.93
N GLY A 183 -1.89 5.25 -21.45
CA GLY A 183 -0.74 4.38 -21.29
C GLY A 183 -1.17 2.96 -20.96
N VAL A 184 -0.48 1.98 -21.55
CA VAL A 184 -0.60 0.57 -21.18
C VAL A 184 0.75 0.16 -20.59
N PHE A 185 0.73 -0.30 -19.34
CA PHE A 185 1.93 -0.73 -18.63
C PHE A 185 1.97 -2.25 -18.56
N ASP A 186 2.81 -2.83 -19.42
CA ASP A 186 3.20 -4.23 -19.32
C ASP A 186 4.69 -4.28 -18.97
N ASN A 187 5.00 -4.79 -17.78
CA ASN A 187 6.38 -4.94 -17.35
C ASN A 187 7.04 -6.20 -17.92
N GLY A 188 6.27 -7.12 -18.52
CA GLY A 188 6.75 -8.38 -19.07
C GLY A 188 7.47 -9.26 -18.03
N VAL A 189 8.10 -10.33 -18.52
CA VAL A 189 9.15 -11.03 -17.77
C VAL A 189 10.46 -10.31 -18.06
N ARG A 190 11.15 -9.85 -17.01
CA ARG A 190 12.46 -9.20 -17.12
C ARG A 190 13.43 -9.83 -16.17
N ASP A 191 14.70 -9.84 -16.59
CA ASP A 191 15.79 -10.18 -15.70
C ASP A 191 15.81 -9.20 -14.51
N VAL A 192 15.93 -9.75 -13.31
CA VAL A 192 16.05 -8.97 -12.07
C VAL A 192 17.51 -9.05 -11.64
N TYR A 193 18.16 -7.90 -11.54
CA TYR A 193 19.54 -7.77 -11.15
C TYR A 193 19.59 -7.38 -9.67
N GLU A 194 20.53 -7.96 -8.94
CA GLU A 194 20.79 -7.62 -7.55
C GLU A 194 21.98 -6.66 -7.48
N VAL A 195 21.72 -5.42 -7.07
CA VAL A 195 22.74 -4.41 -6.82
C VAL A 195 23.13 -4.48 -5.35
N ALA A 196 24.31 -5.02 -5.09
CA ALA A 196 24.87 -5.09 -3.76
C ALA A 196 25.87 -3.96 -3.50
N THR A 197 25.73 -3.31 -2.35
CA THR A 197 26.74 -2.47 -1.72
C THR A 197 27.40 -3.27 -0.58
N LEU A 198 28.39 -2.69 0.09
CA LEU A 198 29.04 -3.29 1.27
C LEU A 198 28.07 -3.71 2.38
N HIS A 199 26.88 -3.12 2.47
CA HIS A 199 25.94 -3.34 3.58
C HIS A 199 24.49 -3.62 3.17
N HIS A 200 24.12 -3.40 1.90
CA HIS A 200 22.73 -3.50 1.45
C HIS A 200 22.67 -4.05 0.04
N ALA A 201 21.65 -4.84 -0.27
CA ALA A 201 21.34 -5.28 -1.61
C ALA A 201 19.93 -4.85 -2.01
N ILE A 202 19.77 -4.43 -3.27
CA ILE A 202 18.47 -4.05 -3.85
C ILE A 202 18.30 -4.81 -5.15
N LYS A 203 17.13 -5.44 -5.33
CA LYS A 203 16.76 -6.12 -6.56
C LYS A 203 15.92 -5.20 -7.45
N ALA A 204 16.34 -5.02 -8.69
CA ALA A 204 15.68 -4.13 -9.64
C ALA A 204 15.83 -4.62 -11.10
N THR A 205 14.94 -4.18 -11.97
CA THR A 205 15.01 -4.45 -13.42
C THR A 205 16.02 -3.51 -14.11
N PRO A 206 16.56 -3.85 -15.30
CA PRO A 206 17.52 -3.03 -16.05
C PRO A 206 17.12 -1.57 -16.22
N ASN A 207 15.83 -1.30 -16.39
CA ASN A 207 15.28 0.01 -16.66
C ASN A 207 14.95 0.81 -15.39
N HIS A 208 15.19 0.25 -14.19
CA HIS A 208 14.90 0.95 -12.94
C HIS A 208 15.88 2.12 -12.75
N PRO A 209 15.40 3.36 -12.53
CA PRO A 209 16.26 4.52 -12.39
C PRO A 209 16.90 4.58 -10.99
N PHE A 210 18.22 4.69 -10.96
CA PHE A 210 19.04 4.96 -9.78
C PHE A 210 19.63 6.36 -9.85
N LEU A 211 19.65 7.06 -8.72
CA LEU A 211 20.34 8.33 -8.59
C LEU A 211 21.80 8.06 -8.23
N VAL A 212 22.72 8.45 -9.12
CA VAL A 212 24.14 8.15 -9.03
C VAL A 212 24.95 9.41 -8.80
N LEU A 213 25.95 9.33 -7.93
CA LEU A 213 26.91 10.40 -7.74
C LEU A 213 27.99 10.35 -8.82
N LYS A 214 27.95 11.28 -9.78
CA LYS A 214 29.04 11.49 -10.73
C LYS A 214 30.08 12.42 -10.10
N ARG A 215 31.27 11.87 -9.80
CA ARG A 215 32.43 12.63 -9.32
C ARG A 215 33.21 13.18 -10.52
N SER A 216 33.45 14.48 -10.56
CA SER A 216 34.29 15.13 -11.56
C SER A 216 35.60 15.56 -10.88
N GLY A 217 36.75 15.15 -11.42
CA GLY A 217 38.07 15.29 -10.78
C GLY A 217 38.54 16.71 -10.44
N GLY A 218 37.78 17.75 -10.78
CA GLY A 218 38.04 19.14 -10.40
C GLY A 218 36.79 20.05 -10.36
N GLY A 219 35.59 19.49 -10.53
CA GLY A 219 34.31 20.23 -10.54
C GLY A 219 33.30 19.48 -9.70
N GLY A 220 32.57 20.20 -8.84
CA GLY A 220 31.74 19.63 -7.78
C GLY A 220 30.91 18.40 -8.16
N ASN A 221 30.67 17.52 -7.20
CA ASN A 221 29.91 16.29 -7.42
C ASN A 221 28.50 16.60 -7.93
N LYS A 222 28.02 15.84 -8.92
CA LYS A 222 26.69 15.98 -9.48
C LYS A 222 25.91 14.68 -9.36
N LEU A 223 24.67 14.78 -8.88
CA LEU A 223 23.73 13.66 -8.93
C LEU A 223 23.11 13.57 -10.32
N VAL A 224 23.14 12.38 -10.91
CA VAL A 224 22.58 12.08 -12.23
C VAL A 224 21.73 10.83 -12.15
N TRP A 225 20.58 10.85 -12.83
CA TRP A 225 19.76 9.65 -12.99
C TRP A 225 20.39 8.74 -14.04
N LYS A 226 20.50 7.46 -13.72
CA LYS A 226 20.92 6.39 -14.62
C LYS A 226 20.02 5.18 -14.42
N THR A 227 19.72 4.41 -15.44
CA THR A 227 19.09 3.11 -15.26
C THR A 227 20.11 2.09 -14.77
N LEU A 228 19.64 0.98 -14.21
CA LEU A 228 20.52 -0.11 -13.77
C LEU A 228 21.41 -0.66 -14.88
N SER A 229 20.92 -0.70 -16.13
CA SER A 229 21.73 -1.08 -17.29
C SER A 229 22.83 -0.07 -17.66
N GLU A 230 22.78 1.14 -17.10
CA GLU A 230 23.75 2.22 -17.31
C GLU A 230 24.72 2.42 -16.13
N LEU A 231 24.54 1.64 -15.05
CA LEU A 231 25.44 1.59 -13.90
C LEU A 231 26.66 0.72 -14.21
#